data_AF-A0AAW4Z659-F1
#
_entry.id   AF-A0AAW4Z659-F1
#
_cell.length_a   1.000
_cell.length_b   1.000
_cell.length_c   1.000
_cell.angle_alpha   90.00
_cell.angle_beta   90.00
_cell.angle_gamma   90.00
#
_symmetry.space_group_name_H-M   'P 1'
#
loop_
_entity.id
_entity.type
_entity.pdbx_description
1 polymer ?
#
loop_
_entity_poly.entity_id
_entity_poly.type
_entity_poly.pdbx_seq_one_letter_code
_entity_poly.pdbx_strand_id
1 'polypeptide(L)'
;MFTDTYFTSSKLKVTTSSSDLALKTFPSNLPAEDEAILSQLGIEGDYQRALHFILNERTRELIGEWQRWETLSRTGTLILRAKAFNPEAAVNIKANKHEYRPIPQSFIDGLLNDDGSNLTEEQKKSWQNIGY
;
A
#
# COMPACT_ATOMS: atom_id res chain seq x y z
N MET A 1 12.99 -1.95 -32.66
CA MET A 1 11.70 -2.60 -32.38
C MET A 1 11.90 -3.39 -31.09
N PHE A 2 11.49 -2.85 -29.95
CA PHE A 2 11.61 -3.55 -28.67
C PHE A 2 10.52 -4.64 -28.65
N THR A 3 10.95 -5.90 -28.69
CA THR A 3 10.05 -7.03 -28.57
C THR A 3 9.77 -7.28 -27.09
N ASP A 4 8.53 -7.11 -26.65
CA ASP A 4 8.08 -7.48 -25.32
C ASP A 4 8.25 -9.00 -25.10
N THR A 5 9.36 -9.39 -24.48
CA THR A 5 9.78 -10.79 -24.29
C THR A 5 8.94 -11.55 -23.25
N TYR A 6 8.13 -10.86 -22.46
CA TYR A 6 7.32 -11.50 -21.42
C TYR A 6 6.02 -12.16 -21.94
N PHE A 7 5.39 -11.59 -22.98
CA PHE A 7 4.11 -12.10 -23.49
C PHE A 7 4.22 -13.17 -24.58
N THR A 8 5.41 -13.37 -25.16
CA THR A 8 5.63 -14.27 -26.32
C THR A 8 5.95 -15.72 -25.95
N SER A 9 6.11 -16.04 -24.65
CA SER A 9 6.44 -17.39 -24.16
C SER A 9 5.23 -18.33 -24.07
N SER A 10 4.02 -17.78 -23.96
CA SER A 10 2.82 -18.60 -23.89
C SER A 10 2.46 -19.07 -25.31
N LYS A 11 2.54 -20.37 -25.58
CA LYS A 11 2.06 -21.01 -26.84
C LYS A 11 0.54 -20.95 -26.99
N LEU A 12 -0.09 -19.92 -26.42
CA LEU A 12 -1.52 -19.73 -26.37
C LEU A 12 -1.97 -19.06 -27.65
N LYS A 13 -3.07 -19.54 -28.22
CA LYS A 13 -3.71 -18.92 -29.37
C LYS A 13 -4.16 -17.50 -28.98
N VAL A 14 -3.90 -16.52 -29.83
CA VAL A 14 -4.38 -15.14 -29.63
C VAL A 14 -5.90 -15.15 -29.52
N THR A 15 -6.45 -14.52 -28.48
CA THR A 15 -7.90 -14.38 -28.28
C THR A 15 -8.24 -12.93 -27.94
N THR A 16 -9.46 -12.50 -28.29
CA THR A 16 -10.02 -11.18 -27.92
C THR A 16 -11.10 -11.31 -26.84
N SER A 17 -11.28 -12.52 -26.27
CA SER A 17 -12.22 -12.74 -25.19
C SER A 17 -11.76 -11.99 -23.94
N SER A 18 -12.70 -11.41 -23.19
CA SER A 18 -12.37 -10.79 -21.92
C SER A 18 -11.77 -11.83 -20.97
N SER A 19 -10.66 -11.48 -20.33
CA SER A 19 -10.12 -12.25 -19.21
C SER A 19 -11.01 -12.05 -17.98
N ASP A 20 -11.28 -13.13 -17.26
CA ASP A 20 -11.85 -13.09 -15.91
C ASP A 20 -10.71 -12.86 -14.91
N LEU A 21 -10.70 -11.69 -14.26
CA LEU A 21 -9.66 -11.30 -13.30
C LEU A 21 -10.02 -11.69 -11.85
N ALA A 22 -11.17 -12.32 -11.62
CA ALA A 22 -11.58 -12.72 -10.29
C ALA A 22 -10.73 -13.90 -9.78
N LEU A 23 -10.14 -13.74 -8.59
CA LEU A 23 -9.48 -14.85 -7.89
C LEU A 23 -10.56 -15.78 -7.32
N LYS A 24 -10.69 -16.97 -7.90
CA LYS A 24 -11.73 -17.95 -7.52
C LYS A 24 -11.35 -18.84 -6.34
N THR A 25 -10.05 -19.10 -6.17
CA THR A 25 -9.49 -19.95 -5.12
C THR A 25 -8.08 -19.49 -4.78
N PHE A 26 -7.69 -19.54 -3.52
CA PHE A 26 -6.29 -19.39 -3.10
C PHE A 26 -5.87 -20.58 -2.22
N PRO A 27 -4.60 -21.03 -2.27
CA PRO A 27 -4.17 -22.19 -1.49
C PRO A 27 -4.41 -22.02 0.03
N SER A 28 -4.91 -23.07 0.65
CA SER A 28 -5.12 -23.16 2.10
C SER A 28 -3.95 -23.82 2.85
N ASN A 29 -2.84 -24.09 2.15
CA ASN A 29 -1.67 -24.80 2.65
C ASN A 29 -0.41 -23.91 2.60
N LEU A 30 -0.52 -22.67 3.07
CA LEU A 30 0.63 -21.77 3.12
C LEU A 30 1.66 -22.23 4.16
N PRO A 31 2.92 -21.77 4.08
CA PRO A 31 3.90 -21.99 5.13
C PRO A 31 3.34 -21.60 6.51
N ALA A 32 3.77 -22.30 7.56
CA ALA A 32 3.24 -22.11 8.91
C ALA A 32 3.45 -20.67 9.41
N GLU A 33 4.54 -20.01 9.01
CA GLU A 33 4.78 -18.61 9.36
C GLU A 33 3.74 -17.67 8.73
N ASP A 34 3.36 -17.91 7.47
CA ASP A 34 2.37 -17.09 6.79
C ASP A 34 0.97 -17.32 7.38
N GLU A 35 0.59 -18.56 7.70
CA GLU A 35 -0.69 -18.83 8.38
C GLU A 35 -0.76 -18.18 9.77
N ALA A 36 0.35 -18.18 10.52
CA ALA A 36 0.41 -17.50 11.82
C ALA A 36 0.22 -15.98 11.68
N ILE A 37 0.87 -15.36 10.67
CA ILE A 37 0.70 -13.93 10.37
C ILE A 37 -0.74 -13.63 9.95
N LEU A 38 -1.34 -14.43 9.08
CA LEU A 38 -2.73 -14.25 8.65
C LEU A 38 -3.70 -14.36 9.82
N SER A 39 -3.51 -15.34 10.69
CA SER A 39 -4.31 -15.54 11.91
C SER A 39 -4.18 -14.35 12.87
N GLN A 40 -2.96 -13.88 13.13
CA GLN A 40 -2.72 -12.70 13.99
C GLN A 40 -3.38 -11.43 13.45
N LEU A 41 -3.48 -11.29 12.13
CA LEU A 41 -4.13 -10.16 11.47
C LEU A 41 -5.65 -10.34 11.27
N GLY A 42 -6.21 -11.51 11.61
CA GLY A 42 -7.63 -11.81 11.41
C GLY A 42 -8.03 -11.85 9.93
N ILE A 43 -7.17 -12.39 9.06
CA ILE A 43 -7.39 -12.38 7.61
C ILE A 43 -8.11 -13.65 7.14
N GLU A 44 -9.23 -13.44 6.46
CA GLU A 44 -10.08 -14.49 5.89
C GLU A 44 -10.42 -14.20 4.42
N GLY A 45 -10.81 -15.25 3.68
CA GLY A 45 -11.18 -15.16 2.27
C GLY A 45 -10.00 -15.20 1.29
N ASP A 46 -10.22 -15.79 0.13
CA ASP A 46 -9.15 -16.11 -0.84
C ASP A 46 -8.36 -14.88 -1.28
N TYR A 47 -9.06 -13.80 -1.62
CA TYR A 47 -8.40 -12.57 -2.08
C TYR A 47 -7.50 -11.95 -1.00
N GLN A 48 -8.00 -11.84 0.24
CA GLN A 48 -7.21 -11.23 1.31
C GLN A 48 -6.03 -12.11 1.71
N ARG A 49 -6.23 -13.43 1.75
CA ARG A 49 -5.13 -14.39 1.96
C ARG A 49 -4.06 -14.25 0.88
N ALA A 50 -4.45 -14.15 -0.39
CA ALA A 50 -3.53 -13.93 -1.49
C ALA A 50 -2.76 -12.61 -1.39
N LEU A 51 -3.46 -11.51 -1.12
CA LEU A 51 -2.85 -10.19 -0.94
C LEU A 51 -1.83 -10.21 0.21
N HIS A 52 -2.20 -10.78 1.35
CA HIS A 52 -1.33 -10.80 2.52
C HIS A 52 -0.14 -11.75 2.35
N PHE A 53 -0.31 -12.87 1.63
CA PHE A 53 0.81 -13.72 1.23
C PHE A 53 1.81 -12.96 0.35
N ILE A 54 1.35 -12.25 -0.69
CA ILE A 54 2.22 -11.42 -1.55
C ILE A 54 2.94 -10.35 -0.74
N LEU A 55 2.26 -9.71 0.21
CA LEU A 55 2.87 -8.70 1.08
C LEU A 55 3.92 -9.28 2.04
N ASN A 56 3.76 -10.53 2.46
CA ASN A 56 4.75 -11.25 3.26
C ASN A 56 5.98 -11.59 2.41
N GLU A 57 5.79 -12.17 1.21
CA GLU A 57 6.90 -12.45 0.27
C GLU A 57 7.68 -11.19 -0.11
N ARG A 58 6.98 -10.10 -0.42
CA ARG A 58 7.62 -8.82 -0.72
C ARG A 58 8.47 -8.29 0.44
N THR A 59 8.15 -8.67 1.67
CA THR A 59 8.99 -8.34 2.84
C THR A 59 10.27 -9.16 2.84
N ARG A 60 10.18 -10.46 2.57
CA ARG A 60 11.33 -11.37 2.55
C ARG A 60 12.32 -10.98 1.47
N GLU A 61 11.81 -10.62 0.30
CA GLU A 61 12.64 -10.26 -0.85
C GLU A 61 13.28 -8.87 -0.71
N LEU A 62 12.51 -7.84 -0.31
CA LEU A 62 12.92 -6.43 -0.40
C LEU A 62 13.23 -5.80 0.96
N ILE A 63 13.57 -6.61 1.96
CA ILE A 63 13.94 -6.08 3.27
C ILE A 63 15.20 -5.21 3.15
N GLY A 64 15.15 -4.01 3.71
CA GLY A 64 16.25 -3.04 3.64
C GLY A 64 16.25 -2.12 2.42
N GLU A 65 15.33 -2.30 1.47
CA GLU A 65 15.24 -1.45 0.26
C GLU A 65 14.35 -0.22 0.40
N TRP A 66 13.94 0.13 1.63
CA TRP A 66 13.15 1.34 1.95
C TRP A 66 11.74 1.45 1.33
N GLN A 67 11.23 0.40 0.68
CA GLN A 67 9.92 0.42 0.00
C GLN A 67 8.72 -0.03 0.86
N ARG A 68 8.96 -0.38 2.14
CA ARG A 68 7.94 -1.03 2.98
C ARG A 68 6.79 -0.08 3.28
N TRP A 69 7.08 1.17 3.62
CA TRP A 69 6.06 2.14 3.97
C TRP A 69 5.15 2.46 2.76
N GLU A 70 5.69 2.73 1.57
CA GLU A 70 4.85 3.02 0.39
C GLU A 70 3.98 1.82 0.03
N THR A 71 4.54 0.61 0.11
CA THR A 71 3.81 -0.63 -0.19
C THR A 71 2.63 -0.84 0.76
N LEU A 72 2.82 -0.61 2.06
CA LEU A 72 1.76 -0.80 3.04
C LEU A 72 0.71 0.32 2.99
N SER A 73 1.13 1.56 2.75
CA SER A 73 0.23 2.70 2.58
C SER A 73 -0.68 2.49 1.37
N ARG A 74 -0.12 2.21 0.18
CA ARG A 74 -0.90 2.04 -1.06
C ARG A 74 -1.85 0.83 -1.04
N THR A 75 -1.58 -0.16 -0.21
CA THR A 75 -2.45 -1.35 -0.06
C THR A 75 -3.44 -1.22 1.10
N GLY A 76 -3.44 -0.10 1.83
CA GLY A 76 -4.30 0.11 3.00
C GLY A 76 -4.00 -0.82 4.18
N THR A 77 -2.82 -1.46 4.20
CA THR A 77 -2.44 -2.44 5.24
C THR A 77 -1.47 -1.89 6.28
N LEU A 78 -1.08 -0.61 6.15
CA LEU A 78 -0.10 0.04 7.04
C LEU A 78 -0.53 0.00 8.51
N ILE A 79 -1.72 0.51 8.84
CA ILE A 79 -2.17 0.60 10.24
C ILE A 79 -2.27 -0.79 10.87
N LEU A 80 -2.91 -1.72 10.16
CA LEU A 80 -3.11 -3.10 10.61
C LEU A 80 -1.76 -3.76 10.94
N ARG A 81 -0.80 -3.70 10.02
CA ARG A 81 0.50 -4.37 10.19
C ARG A 81 1.43 -3.62 11.14
N ALA A 82 1.41 -2.30 11.16
CA ALA A 82 2.23 -1.52 12.10
C ALA A 82 1.79 -1.76 13.55
N LYS A 83 0.48 -1.81 13.81
CA LYS A 83 -0.03 -2.14 15.16
C LYS A 83 0.32 -3.58 15.58
N ALA A 84 0.29 -4.53 14.65
CA ALA A 84 0.56 -5.94 14.95
C ALA A 84 2.06 -6.25 15.14
N PHE A 85 2.94 -5.61 14.37
CA PHE A 85 4.34 -6.05 14.23
C PHE A 85 5.39 -4.96 14.51
N ASN A 86 5.00 -3.73 14.80
CA ASN A 86 5.94 -2.66 15.15
C ASN A 86 5.56 -2.04 16.51
N PRO A 87 6.13 -2.54 17.62
CA PRO A 87 5.83 -2.05 18.96
C PRO A 87 6.08 -0.54 19.15
N GLU A 88 7.11 0.00 18.50
CA GLU A 88 7.47 1.43 18.59
C GLU A 88 6.42 2.31 17.90
N ALA A 89 5.98 1.90 16.70
CA ALA A 89 4.96 2.63 15.96
C ALA A 89 3.55 2.40 16.50
N ALA A 90 3.26 1.22 17.06
CA ALA A 90 1.92 0.81 17.48
C ALA A 90 1.27 1.79 18.45
N VAL A 91 2.08 2.40 19.34
CA VAL A 91 1.61 3.37 20.35
C VAL A 91 1.13 4.67 19.71
N ASN A 92 1.77 5.11 18.62
CA ASN A 92 1.56 6.44 18.06
C ASN A 92 0.89 6.44 16.69
N ILE A 93 0.78 5.29 16.02
CA ILE A 93 0.25 5.23 14.66
C ILE A 93 -1.27 5.46 14.63
N LYS A 94 -1.71 6.47 13.88
CA LYS A 94 -3.12 6.89 13.79
C LYS A 94 -3.66 6.58 12.40
N ALA A 95 -4.81 5.90 12.38
CA ALA A 95 -5.57 5.66 11.16
C ALA A 95 -6.11 6.97 10.58
N ASN A 96 -6.19 7.05 9.26
CA ASN A 96 -6.58 8.26 8.53
C ASN A 96 -5.65 9.45 8.78
N LYS A 97 -4.37 9.18 9.04
CA LYS A 97 -3.32 10.20 9.18
C LYS A 97 -2.01 9.67 8.63
N HIS A 98 -1.45 8.63 9.24
CA HIS A 98 -0.06 8.19 8.96
C HIS A 98 0.10 7.32 7.70
N GLU A 99 -0.99 7.08 6.98
CA GLU A 99 -1.00 6.54 5.62
C GLU A 99 -0.42 7.53 4.62
N TYR A 100 -0.47 8.83 4.92
CA TYR A 100 0.16 9.89 4.15
C TYR A 100 1.24 10.59 4.99
N ARG A 101 2.26 11.14 4.33
CA ARG A 101 3.24 12.00 5.00
C ARG A 101 2.72 13.44 5.03
N PRO A 102 3.08 14.27 6.02
CA PRO A 102 2.71 15.67 6.00
C PRO A 102 3.31 16.34 4.76
N ILE A 103 2.54 17.23 4.13
CA ILE A 103 3.09 18.14 3.13
C ILE A 103 4.03 19.10 3.87
N PRO A 104 5.26 19.33 3.38
CA PRO A 104 6.22 20.22 4.03
C PRO A 104 5.60 21.59 4.31
N GLN A 105 5.69 22.05 5.57
CA GLN A 105 5.08 23.34 5.95
C GLN A 105 5.69 24.51 5.18
N SER A 106 6.99 24.46 4.89
CA SER A 106 7.68 25.46 4.07
C SER A 106 7.15 25.55 2.64
N PHE A 107 6.62 24.45 2.08
CA PHE A 107 5.95 24.48 0.79
C PHE A 107 4.61 25.20 0.90
N ILE A 108 3.80 24.87 1.91
CA ILE A 108 2.47 25.47 2.13
C ILE A 108 2.60 26.98 2.41
N ASP A 109 3.56 27.38 3.24
CA ASP A 109 3.80 28.78 3.57
C ASP A 109 4.29 29.61 2.37
N GLY A 110 4.83 28.97 1.35
CA GLY A 110 5.26 29.61 0.11
C GLY A 110 4.16 29.76 -0.95
N LEU A 111 2.95 29.24 -0.70
CA LEU A 111 1.83 29.38 -1.62
C LEU A 111 1.23 30.79 -1.54
N LEU A 112 0.76 31.29 -2.68
CA LEU A 112 0.06 32.57 -2.81
C LEU A 112 -1.26 32.35 -3.55
N ASN A 113 -2.25 33.21 -3.30
CA ASN A 113 -3.44 33.31 -4.13
C ASN A 113 -3.07 33.88 -5.51
N ASP A 114 -3.97 33.79 -6.49
CA ASP A 114 -3.74 34.30 -7.86
C ASP A 114 -3.41 35.81 -7.91
N ASP A 115 -3.84 36.57 -6.89
CA ASP A 115 -3.57 37.99 -6.72
C ASP A 115 -2.22 38.30 -6.05
N GLY A 116 -1.45 37.28 -5.68
CA GLY A 116 -0.16 37.38 -5.00
C GLY A 116 -0.24 37.57 -3.48
N SER A 117 -1.43 37.54 -2.88
CA SER A 117 -1.58 37.58 -1.42
C SER A 117 -1.28 36.23 -0.76
N ASN A 118 -0.88 36.25 0.51
CA ASN A 118 -0.67 35.03 1.30
C ASN A 118 -2.00 34.31 1.56
N LEU A 119 -1.96 32.98 1.61
CA LEU A 119 -3.09 32.17 2.03
C LEU A 119 -3.44 32.42 3.51
N THR A 120 -4.74 32.38 3.84
CA THR A 120 -5.19 32.32 5.24
C THR A 120 -4.84 30.98 5.88
N GLU A 121 -4.87 30.91 7.21
CA GLU A 121 -4.57 29.67 7.93
C GLU A 121 -5.56 28.54 7.60
N GLU A 122 -6.83 28.87 7.33
CA GLU A 122 -7.84 27.91 6.86
C GLU A 122 -7.51 27.37 5.47
N GLN A 123 -7.09 28.25 4.55
CA GLN A 123 -6.67 27.85 3.21
C GLN A 123 -5.42 26.96 3.29
N LYS A 124 -4.41 27.34 4.07
CA LYS A 124 -3.21 26.52 4.30
C LYS A 124 -3.54 25.16 4.87
N LYS A 125 -4.45 25.09 5.84
CA LYS A 125 -4.92 23.84 6.43
C LYS A 125 -5.60 22.94 5.40
N SER A 126 -6.32 23.51 4.43
CA SER A 126 -6.96 22.73 3.36
C SER A 126 -5.97 22.07 2.40
N TRP A 127 -4.75 22.61 2.28
CA TRP A 127 -3.67 21.99 1.52
C TRP A 127 -3.06 20.78 2.24
N GLN A 128 -3.14 20.72 3.57
CA GLN A 128 -2.52 19.67 4.36
C GLN A 128 -3.30 18.36 4.29
N ASN A 129 -2.58 17.24 4.36
CA ASN A 129 -3.18 15.92 4.48
C ASN A 129 -3.98 15.80 5.79
N ILE A 130 -5.10 15.08 5.74
CA ILE A 130 -6.00 14.93 6.88
C ILE A 130 -5.26 14.44 8.13
N GLY A 131 -5.53 15.10 9.26
CA GLY A 131 -4.95 14.78 10.56
C GLY A 131 -3.58 15.39 10.85
N TYR A 132 -2.93 16.04 9.88
CA TYR A 132 -1.72 16.84 10.09
C TYR A 132 -2.01 18.31 10.35
#